data_AF-A0A7D5N6M6-F1
#
_entry.id   AF-A0A7D5N6M6-F1
#
_cell.length_a   1.000
_cell.length_b   1.000
_cell.length_c   1.000
_cell.angle_alpha   90.00
_cell.angle_beta   90.00
_cell.angle_gamma   90.00
#
_symmetry.space_group_name_H-M   'P 1'
#
loop_
_entity.id
_entity.type
_entity.pdbx_description
1 polymer ?
#
loop_
_entity_poly.entity_id
_entity_poly.type
_entity_poly.pdbx_seq_one_letter_code
_entity_poly.pdbx_strand_id
1 'polypeptide(L)'
;MGTWCGDTHDLLPKLYRVLKDIGFDMNAIEMYGVNRNKEALNIEHKLYSINRVPTIIVMHQYREVGRIVESVPSSIEEALLEIMEPDARKIEAKRAARF
;
A
#
# COMPACT_ATOMS: atom_id res chain seq x y z
N MET A 1 -0.74 7.26 -13.23
CA MET A 1 -1.17 7.69 -11.89
C MET A 1 -1.97 8.95 -12.11
N GLY A 2 -3.01 9.22 -11.30
CA GLY A 2 -3.74 10.47 -11.43
C GLY A 2 -2.89 11.64 -10.95
N THR A 3 -1.97 12.13 -11.80
CA THR A 3 -1.05 13.26 -11.52
C THR A 3 -1.77 14.60 -11.30
N TRP A 4 -3.11 14.59 -11.38
CA TRP A 4 -4.03 15.69 -11.13
C TRP A 4 -4.63 15.69 -9.71
N CYS A 5 -4.33 14.71 -8.86
CA CYS A 5 -4.84 14.64 -7.49
C CYS A 5 -3.81 15.21 -6.49
N GLY A 6 -4.17 16.28 -5.76
CA GLY A 6 -3.32 16.90 -4.74
C GLY A 6 -2.90 15.92 -3.64
N ASP A 7 -3.82 15.07 -3.20
CA ASP A 7 -3.55 14.08 -2.15
C ASP A 7 -2.48 13.06 -2.57
N THR A 8 -2.40 12.74 -3.87
CA THR A 8 -1.35 11.85 -4.41
C THR A 8 0.02 12.53 -4.37
N HIS A 9 0.08 13.85 -4.59
CA HIS A 9 1.32 14.62 -4.53
C HIS A 9 1.87 14.73 -3.10
N ASP A 10 1.01 14.71 -2.10
CA ASP A 10 1.43 14.78 -0.69
C ASP A 10 1.78 13.41 -0.10
N LEU A 11 1.03 12.37 -0.46
CA LEU A 11 1.17 11.05 0.14
C LEU A 11 2.37 10.26 -0.42
N LEU A 12 2.60 10.32 -1.74
CA LEU A 12 3.66 9.54 -2.40
C LEU A 12 5.08 9.90 -1.92
N PRO A 13 5.49 11.19 -1.84
CA PRO A 13 6.84 11.52 -1.40
C PRO A 13 7.12 11.08 0.04
N LYS A 14 6.11 11.20 0.92
CA LYS A 14 6.19 10.72 2.30
C LYS A 14 6.37 9.20 2.35
N LEU A 15 5.58 8.45 1.56
CA LEU A 15 5.72 7.00 1.47
C LEU A 15 7.11 6.60 0.99
N TYR A 16 7.58 7.21 -0.09
CA TYR A 16 8.91 6.93 -0.66
C TYR A 16 10.03 7.24 0.32
N ARG A 17 9.90 8.30 1.12
CA ARG A 17 10.86 8.61 2.17
C ARG A 17 10.93 7.51 3.22
N VAL A 18 9.79 7.08 3.76
CA VAL A 18 9.73 5.99 4.75
C VAL A 18 10.34 4.70 4.20
N LEU A 19 9.93 4.30 2.99
CA LEU A 19 10.44 3.09 2.33
C LEU A 19 11.94 3.15 2.11
N LYS A 20 12.47 4.32 1.73
CA LYS A 20 13.91 4.53 1.57
C LYS A 20 14.65 4.46 2.91
N ASP A 21 14.10 5.07 3.95
CA ASP A 21 14.72 5.13 5.28
C ASP A 21 14.81 3.74 5.92
N ILE A 22 13.86 2.85 5.66
CA ILE A 22 13.90 1.44 6.11
C ILE A 22 14.70 0.52 5.18
N GLY A 23 15.28 1.03 4.09
CA GLY A 23 16.03 0.23 3.12
C GLY A 23 15.17 -0.75 2.31
N PHE A 24 13.89 -0.41 2.07
CA PHE A 24 12.98 -1.24 1.29
C PHE A 24 13.45 -1.36 -0.17
N ASP A 25 13.24 -2.52 -0.78
CA ASP A 25 13.54 -2.70 -2.20
C ASP A 25 12.51 -1.96 -3.06
N MET A 26 12.94 -0.84 -3.64
CA MET A 26 12.08 -0.01 -4.49
C MET A 26 11.60 -0.75 -5.75
N ASN A 27 12.27 -1.83 -6.16
CA ASN A 27 11.82 -2.66 -7.28
C ASN A 27 10.61 -3.54 -6.91
N ALA A 28 10.34 -3.74 -5.62
CA ALA A 28 9.15 -4.44 -5.14
C ALA A 28 7.90 -3.55 -5.15
N ILE A 29 8.02 -2.28 -5.54
CA ILE A 29 6.90 -1.34 -5.64
C ILE A 29 6.31 -1.42 -7.03
N GLU A 30 5.07 -1.90 -7.11
CA GLU A 30 4.26 -1.82 -8.33
C GLU A 30 3.35 -0.59 -8.26
N MET A 31 3.31 0.19 -9.35
CA MET A 31 2.48 1.38 -9.40
C MET A 31 1.58 1.39 -10.64
N TYR A 32 0.28 1.35 -10.38
CA TYR A 32 -0.74 1.34 -11.41
C TYR A 32 -1.30 2.75 -11.65
N GLY A 33 -1.30 3.16 -12.91
CA GLY A 33 -1.87 4.43 -13.30
C GLY A 33 -3.36 4.34 -13.62
N VAL A 34 -4.18 5.16 -12.95
CA VAL A 34 -5.61 5.29 -13.25
C VAL A 34 -5.94 6.64 -13.91
N ASN A 35 -6.97 6.67 -14.75
CA ASN A 35 -7.53 7.88 -15.36
C ASN A 35 -8.41 8.67 -14.35
N ARG A 36 -8.98 9.81 -14.76
CA ARG A 36 -9.88 10.63 -13.90
C ARG A 36 -11.16 9.90 -13.48
N ASN A 37 -11.58 8.91 -14.26
CA ASN A 37 -12.72 8.04 -13.96
C ASN A 37 -12.32 6.87 -13.05
N LYS A 38 -11.09 6.84 -12.53
CA LYS A 38 -10.52 5.78 -11.68
C LYS A 38 -10.37 4.43 -12.39
N GLU A 39 -10.34 4.43 -13.71
CA GLU A 39 -10.12 3.25 -14.52
C GLU A 39 -8.62 3.12 -14.81
N ALA A 40 -8.06 1.94 -14.52
CA ALA A 40 -6.70 1.58 -14.92
C ALA A 40 -6.65 1.27 -16.43
N LEU A 41 -5.44 1.18 -16.99
CA LEU A 41 -5.25 0.86 -18.40
C LEU A 41 -5.89 -0.49 -18.79
N ASN A 42 -5.89 -1.46 -17.87
CA ASN A 42 -6.59 -2.73 -18.02
C ASN A 42 -7.61 -2.93 -16.87
N ILE A 43 -7.87 -4.19 -16.50
CA ILE A 43 -8.83 -4.59 -15.47
C ILE A 43 -8.31 -4.44 -14.02
N GLU A 44 -7.13 -3.88 -13.79
CA GLU A 44 -6.51 -3.80 -12.46
C GLU A 44 -7.39 -3.02 -11.48
N HIS A 45 -8.08 -1.99 -11.96
CA HIS A 45 -9.05 -1.24 -11.16
C HIS A 45 -10.22 -2.11 -10.66
N LYS A 46 -10.63 -3.12 -11.44
CA LYS A 46 -11.64 -4.11 -11.03
C LYS A 46 -11.04 -5.22 -10.16
N LEU A 47 -9.84 -5.71 -10.50
CA LEU A 47 -9.15 -6.77 -9.76
C LEU A 47 -8.86 -6.34 -8.31
N TYR A 48 -8.35 -5.12 -8.13
CA TYR A 48 -8.02 -4.57 -6.81
C TYR A 48 -9.17 -3.77 -6.16
N SER A 49 -10.34 -3.70 -6.82
CA SER A 49 -11.52 -2.94 -6.37
C SER A 49 -11.18 -1.49 -6.00
N ILE A 50 -10.46 -0.80 -6.90
CA ILE A 50 -9.99 0.57 -6.68
C ILE A 50 -11.15 1.54 -6.95
N ASN A 51 -11.79 2.01 -5.87
CA ASN A 51 -12.87 3.00 -5.94
C ASN A 51 -12.43 4.42 -5.55
N ARG A 52 -11.23 4.58 -4.99
CA ARG A 52 -10.69 5.83 -4.43
C ARG A 52 -9.20 5.95 -4.74
N VAL A 53 -8.69 7.18 -4.83
CA VAL A 53 -7.31 7.49 -5.23
C VAL A 53 -6.79 8.61 -4.33
N PRO A 54 -5.56 8.53 -3.79
CA PRO A 54 -4.63 7.40 -3.88
C PRO A 54 -5.09 6.18 -3.06
N THR A 55 -4.85 4.97 -3.57
CA THR A 55 -4.97 3.73 -2.80
C THR A 55 -3.62 3.03 -2.79
N ILE A 56 -3.05 2.79 -1.61
CA ILE A 56 -1.82 2.01 -1.42
C ILE A 56 -2.22 0.65 -0.89
N ILE A 57 -1.80 -0.42 -1.56
CA ILE A 57 -2.08 -1.80 -1.14
C ILE A 57 -0.80 -2.40 -0.59
N VAL A 58 -0.86 -2.93 0.63
CA VAL A 58 0.27 -3.59 1.28
C VAL A 58 0.14 -5.09 1.05
N MET A 59 1.15 -5.65 0.37
CA MET A 59 1.23 -7.07 0.06
C MET A 59 2.32 -7.71 0.92
N HIS A 60 2.00 -8.81 1.60
CA HIS A 60 2.98 -9.61 2.34
C HIS A 60 2.79 -11.09 2.03
N GLN A 61 3.84 -11.84 1.69
CA GLN A 61 3.74 -13.25 1.32
C GLN A 61 2.69 -13.53 0.22
N TYR A 62 2.67 -12.70 -0.83
CA TYR A 62 1.73 -12.80 -1.96
C TYR A 62 0.25 -12.64 -1.60
N ARG A 63 -0.08 -12.12 -0.40
CA ARG A 63 -1.46 -11.78 -0.04
C ARG A 63 -1.56 -10.33 0.40
N GLU A 64 -2.71 -9.74 0.15
CA GLU A 64 -3.05 -8.42 0.67
C GLU A 64 -3.22 -8.51 2.19
N VAL A 65 -2.46 -7.72 2.94
CA VAL A 65 -2.57 -7.61 4.40
C VAL A 65 -3.38 -6.38 4.82
N GLY A 66 -3.43 -5.36 3.96
CA GLY A 66 -4.23 -4.17 4.17
C GLY A 66 -4.03 -3.14 3.07
N ARG A 67 -4.79 -2.05 3.15
CA ARG A 67 -4.74 -0.94 2.20
C ARG A 67 -4.94 0.40 2.90
N ILE A 68 -4.28 1.44 2.41
CA ILE A 68 -4.44 2.83 2.83
C ILE A 68 -5.18 3.55 1.71
N VAL A 69 -6.27 4.25 2.04
CA VAL A 69 -7.15 4.89 1.06
C VAL A 69 -7.28 6.40 1.37
N GLU A 70 -6.98 7.24 0.38
CA GLU A 70 -7.09 8.72 0.37
C GLU A 70 -6.14 9.45 1.33
N SER A 71 -6.19 9.16 2.63
CA SER A 71 -5.39 9.85 3.65
C SER A 71 -5.00 8.94 4.79
N VAL A 72 -3.83 9.20 5.39
CA VAL A 72 -3.43 8.59 6.66
C VAL A 72 -3.84 9.49 7.83
N PRO A 73 -4.39 8.94 8.92
CA PRO A 73 -4.91 9.74 10.04
C PRO A 73 -3.82 10.48 10.82
N SER A 74 -2.61 9.91 10.88
CA SER A 74 -1.48 10.44 11.66
C SER A 74 -0.19 10.48 10.83
N SER A 75 0.34 9.32 10.46
CA SER A 75 1.57 9.17 9.67
C SER A 75 1.50 7.93 8.80
N ILE A 76 2.38 7.85 7.79
CA ILE A 76 2.44 6.66 6.91
C ILE A 76 3.06 5.49 7.67
N GLU A 77 4.03 5.79 8.51
CA GLU A 77 4.73 4.86 9.40
C GLU A 77 3.75 4.15 10.33
N GLU A 78 2.89 4.90 11.01
CA GLU A 78 1.89 4.34 11.91
C GLU A 78 0.84 3.52 11.15
N ALA A 79 0.37 4.01 10.01
CA ALA A 79 -0.58 3.26 9.18
C ALA A 79 0.02 1.94 8.65
N LEU A 80 1.30 1.95 8.24
CA LEU A 80 2.00 0.73 7.82
C LEU A 80 2.18 -0.23 8.99
N LEU A 81 2.51 0.28 10.18
CA LEU A 81 2.66 -0.53 11.40
C LEU A 81 1.33 -1.21 11.78
N GLU A 82 0.23 -0.47 11.80
CA GLU A 82 -1.11 -1.01 12.10
C GLU A 82 -1.52 -2.13 11.12
N ILE A 83 -1.13 -2.01 9.85
CA ILE A 83 -1.40 -3.02 8.83
C ILE A 83 -0.50 -4.26 9.01
N MET A 84 0.80 -4.05 9.25
CA MET A 84 1.78 -5.14 9.28
C MET A 84 1.84 -5.89 10.62
N GLU A 85 1.63 -5.22 11.74
CA GLU A 85 1.83 -5.80 13.08
C GLU A 85 0.90 -7.01 13.36
N PRO A 86 -0.42 -6.96 13.07
CA PRO A 86 -1.28 -8.12 13.23
C PRO A 86 -0.86 -9.29 12.33
N ASP A 87 -0.30 -8.99 11.16
CA ASP A 87 0.11 -10.01 10.21
C ASP A 87 1.41 -10.70 10.58
N ALA A 88 2.42 -9.92 10.98
CA ALA A 88 3.68 -10.41 11.49
C ALA A 88 3.45 -11.37 12.67
N ARG A 89 2.61 -10.97 13.64
CA ARG A 89 2.23 -11.83 14.78
C ARG A 89 1.59 -13.15 14.35
N LYS A 90 0.70 -13.12 13.35
CA LYS A 90 0.07 -14.35 12.82
C LYS A 90 1.09 -15.27 12.15
N ILE A 91 2.06 -14.73 11.43
CA ILE A 91 3.13 -15.52 10.79
C ILE A 91 4.03 -16.14 11.86
N GLU A 92 4.44 -15.37 12.86
CA GLU A 92 5.27 -15.85 13.96
C GLU A 92 4.58 -16.97 14.74
N ALA A 93 3.29 -16.79 15.08
CA ALA A 93 2.49 -17.82 15.73
C ALA A 93 2.39 -19.10 14.89
N LYS A 94 2.18 -18.98 13.56
CA LYS A 94 2.15 -20.13 12.64
C LYS A 94 3.50 -20.82 12.52
N ARG A 95 4.61 -20.07 12.58
CA ARG A 95 5.97 -20.63 12.57
C ARG A 95 6.24 -21.38 13.86
N ALA A 96 5.90 -20.81 15.01
CA ALA A 96 6.06 -21.43 16.32
C ALA A 96 5.23 -22.72 16.47
N ALA A 97 4.01 -22.76 15.93
CA ALA A 97 3.14 -23.94 15.96
C ALA A 97 3.52 -25.07 14.99
N ARG A 98 4.54 -24.85 14.15
CA ARG A 98 5.05 -25.85 13.19
C ARG A 98 6.23 -26.66 13.74
N PHE A 99 6.74 -26.29 14.92
CA PHE A 99 7.74 -27.00 15.71
C PHE A 99 7.07 -27.65 16.92
#